data_AF-A0A1M5HFZ7-F1
#
_entry.id   AF-A0A1M5HFZ7-F1
#
_cell.length_a   1.000
_cell.length_b   1.000
_cell.length_c   1.000
_cell.angle_alpha   90.00
_cell.angle_beta   90.00
_cell.angle_gamma   90.00
#
_symmetry.space_group_name_H-M   'P 1'
#
loop_
_entity.id
_entity.type
_entity.pdbx_description
1 polymer ?
#
loop_
_entity_poly.entity_id
_entity_poly.type
_entity_poly.pdbx_seq_one_letter_code
_entity_poly.pdbx_strand_id
1 'polypeptide(L)'
;MKKALLALVLVFAGWVQPVPAEEPENYCHDPAAEAQWQALVAKHPKDYDLQALHALRIGLCLKVDQGVLTVPEATAIFERARKALIQQRSTPEENSQPSL
;
A
#
# COMPACT_ATOMS: atom_id res chain seq x y z
N MET A 1 -21.20 -34.36 38.82
CA MET A 1 -20.02 -33.49 38.57
C MET A 1 -19.44 -33.58 37.15
N LYS A 2 -19.69 -34.65 36.35
CA LYS A 2 -19.14 -34.77 34.97
C LYS A 2 -19.90 -33.96 33.89
N LYS A 3 -21.19 -33.67 34.11
CA LYS A 3 -22.04 -32.91 33.16
C LYS A 3 -21.80 -31.39 33.19
N ALA A 4 -21.27 -30.87 34.30
CA ALA A 4 -20.98 -29.44 34.45
C ALA A 4 -19.67 -29.02 33.74
N LEU A 5 -18.69 -29.93 33.60
CA LEU A 5 -17.46 -29.67 32.85
C LEU A 5 -17.68 -29.62 31.33
N LEU A 6 -18.60 -30.42 30.80
CA LEU A 6 -18.93 -30.42 29.36
C LEU A 6 -19.62 -29.13 28.91
N ALA A 7 -20.41 -28.49 29.79
CA ALA A 7 -21.09 -27.24 29.47
C ALA A 7 -20.13 -26.04 29.41
N LEU A 8 -19.02 -26.06 30.15
CA LEU A 8 -18.08 -24.94 30.19
C LEU A 8 -17.19 -24.87 28.93
N VAL A 9 -16.87 -26.01 28.32
CA VAL A 9 -16.03 -26.09 27.12
C VAL A 9 -16.78 -25.64 25.85
N LEU A 10 -18.09 -25.87 25.79
CA LEU A 10 -18.91 -25.49 24.62
C LEU A 10 -19.18 -23.99 24.52
N VAL A 11 -19.08 -23.24 25.63
CA VAL A 11 -19.30 -21.78 25.63
C VAL A 11 -18.07 -21.02 25.12
N PHE A 12 -16.86 -21.54 25.33
CA PHE A 12 -15.62 -20.88 24.88
C PHE A 12 -15.31 -21.09 23.38
N ALA A 13 -15.86 -22.11 22.74
CA ALA A 13 -15.62 -22.40 21.32
C ALA A 13 -16.44 -21.51 20.37
N GLY A 14 -17.48 -20.81 20.86
CA GLY A 14 -18.39 -20.02 20.02
C GLY A 14 -17.93 -18.58 19.73
N TRP A 15 -16.78 -18.15 20.26
CA TRP A 15 -16.33 -16.76 20.21
C TRP A 15 -15.12 -16.53 19.29
N VAL A 16 -14.80 -17.49 18.41
CA VAL A 16 -13.91 -17.19 17.28
C VAL A 16 -14.79 -16.64 16.15
N GLN A 17 -15.04 -15.33 16.20
CA GLN A 17 -15.54 -14.61 15.03
C GLN A 17 -14.43 -14.68 13.96
N PRO A 18 -14.72 -15.13 12.73
CA PRO A 18 -13.77 -14.95 11.64
C PRO A 18 -13.57 -13.44 11.47
N VAL A 19 -12.33 -12.98 11.65
CA VAL A 19 -11.94 -11.61 11.27
C VAL A 19 -12.22 -11.53 9.77
N PRO A 20 -13.12 -10.64 9.31
CA PRO A 20 -13.25 -10.42 7.88
C PRO A 20 -11.87 -9.98 7.40
N ALA A 21 -11.27 -10.77 6.52
CA ALA A 21 -10.07 -10.34 5.82
C ALA A 21 -10.49 -9.07 5.09
N GLU A 22 -10.01 -7.91 5.56
CA GLU A 22 -10.17 -6.65 4.83
C GLU A 22 -9.65 -6.93 3.42
N GLU A 23 -10.54 -6.92 2.44
CA GLU A 23 -10.12 -6.99 1.05
C GLU A 23 -9.11 -5.85 0.87
N PRO A 24 -7.90 -6.12 0.37
CA PRO A 24 -6.91 -5.07 0.22
C PRO A 24 -7.53 -3.99 -0.65
N GLU A 25 -7.75 -2.80 -0.07
CA GLU A 25 -8.35 -1.67 -0.78
C GLU A 25 -7.71 -1.57 -2.15
N ASN A 26 -8.51 -1.72 -3.20
CA ASN A 26 -8.01 -1.80 -4.56
C ASN A 26 -7.63 -0.40 -5.05
N TYR A 27 -6.45 0.05 -4.63
CA TYR A 27 -5.89 1.38 -4.90
C TYR A 27 -5.66 1.66 -6.39
N CYS A 28 -5.77 0.64 -7.25
CA CYS A 28 -5.61 0.73 -8.69
C CYS A 28 -6.88 1.18 -9.41
N HIS A 29 -8.05 0.80 -8.90
CA HIS A 29 -9.35 1.10 -9.51
C HIS A 29 -10.21 2.02 -8.65
N ASP A 30 -9.59 2.73 -7.70
CA ASP A 30 -10.25 3.76 -6.90
C ASP A 30 -10.26 5.11 -7.66
N PRO A 31 -11.44 5.57 -8.15
CA PRO A 31 -11.54 6.83 -8.86
C PRO A 31 -11.23 8.05 -7.99
N ALA A 32 -11.45 7.97 -6.67
CA ALA A 32 -11.13 9.05 -5.75
C ALA A 32 -9.61 9.19 -5.58
N ALA A 33 -8.91 8.06 -5.40
CA ALA A 33 -7.45 8.04 -5.37
C ALA A 33 -6.85 8.56 -6.70
N GLU A 34 -7.41 8.15 -7.85
CA GLU A 34 -6.97 8.65 -9.15
C GLU A 34 -7.10 10.17 -9.26
N ALA A 35 -8.25 10.73 -8.87
CA ALA A 35 -8.46 12.17 -8.90
C ALA A 35 -7.45 12.93 -8.00
N GLN A 36 -7.13 12.37 -6.82
CA GLN A 36 -6.13 12.95 -5.93
C GLN A 36 -4.73 12.94 -6.54
N TRP A 37 -4.32 11.83 -7.16
CA TRP A 37 -3.02 11.73 -7.85
C TRP A 37 -2.91 12.72 -9.00
N GLN A 38 -3.93 12.80 -9.85
CA GLN A 38 -3.98 13.74 -10.97
C GLN A 38 -3.89 15.20 -10.49
N ALA A 39 -4.63 15.56 -9.44
CA ALA A 39 -4.54 16.89 -8.85
C ALA A 39 -3.15 17.18 -8.28
N LEU A 40 -2.52 16.22 -7.62
CA LEU A 40 -1.20 16.37 -7.01
C LEU A 40 -0.12 16.58 -8.08
N VAL A 41 -0.09 15.75 -9.13
CA VAL A 41 0.91 15.90 -10.21
C VAL A 41 0.70 17.17 -11.04
N ALA A 42 -0.56 17.59 -11.23
CA ALA A 42 -0.88 18.84 -11.91
C ALA A 42 -0.42 20.07 -11.12
N LYS A 43 -0.50 20.01 -9.79
CA LYS A 43 -0.01 21.08 -8.91
C LYS A 43 1.52 21.18 -8.88
N HIS A 44 2.22 20.07 -9.15
CA HIS A 44 3.68 19.97 -9.07
C HIS A 44 4.28 19.43 -10.38
N PRO A 45 4.13 20.13 -11.51
CA PRO A 45 4.48 19.59 -12.83
C PRO A 45 5.99 19.40 -13.05
N LYS A 46 6.83 20.09 -12.26
CA LYS A 46 8.31 19.99 -12.33
C LYS A 46 8.93 19.15 -11.22
N ASP A 47 8.11 18.56 -10.35
CA ASP A 47 8.58 17.61 -9.35
C ASP A 47 8.74 16.24 -10.04
N TYR A 48 9.88 16.03 -10.70
CA TYR A 48 10.12 14.82 -11.51
C TYR A 48 10.10 13.53 -10.68
N ASP A 49 10.49 13.60 -9.40
CA ASP A 49 10.41 12.46 -8.48
C ASP A 49 8.95 12.09 -8.20
N LEU A 50 8.07 13.08 -8.00
CA LEU A 50 6.64 12.86 -7.88
C LEU A 50 6.02 12.31 -9.17
N GLN A 51 6.45 12.82 -10.34
CA GLN A 51 6.00 12.28 -11.64
C GLN A 51 6.43 10.81 -11.81
N ALA A 52 7.67 10.48 -11.44
CA ALA A 52 8.17 9.11 -11.48
C ALA A 52 7.40 8.19 -10.52
N LEU A 53 7.09 8.68 -9.31
CA LEU A 53 6.29 7.93 -8.34
C LEU A 53 4.85 7.67 -8.85
N HIS A 54 4.23 8.66 -9.51
CA HIS A 54 2.91 8.49 -10.12
C HIS A 54 2.96 7.50 -11.30
N ALA A 55 3.96 7.60 -12.18
CA ALA A 55 4.16 6.65 -13.26
C ALA A 55 4.37 5.21 -12.75
N LEU A 56 5.10 5.05 -11.63
CA LEU A 56 5.26 3.77 -10.96
C LEU A 56 3.91 3.20 -10.51
N ARG A 57 3.04 4.02 -9.89
CA ARG A 57 1.67 3.58 -9.52
C ARG A 57 0.92 3.04 -10.73
N ILE A 58 0.91 3.77 -11.84
CA ILE A 58 0.22 3.37 -13.08
C ILE A 58 0.77 2.02 -13.59
N GLY A 59 2.10 1.88 -13.65
CA GLY A 59 2.74 0.64 -14.11
C GLY A 59 2.46 -0.56 -13.21
N LEU A 60 2.43 -0.36 -11.89
CA LEU A 60 2.09 -1.41 -10.93
C LEU A 60 0.63 -1.86 -11.07
N CYS A 61 -0.29 -0.92 -11.28
CA CYS A 61 -1.69 -1.25 -11.51
C CYS A 61 -1.90 -2.04 -12.82
N LEU A 62 -1.19 -1.68 -13.89
CA LEU A 62 -1.18 -2.49 -15.10
C LEU A 62 -0.67 -3.93 -14.85
N LYS A 63 0.33 -4.11 -13.98
CA LYS A 63 0.83 -5.44 -13.62
C LYS A 63 -0.18 -6.25 -12.79
N VAL A 64 -0.98 -5.58 -11.96
CA VAL A 64 -2.11 -6.19 -11.24
C VAL A 64 -3.18 -6.64 -12.24
N ASP A 65 -3.56 -5.79 -13.17
CA ASP A 65 -4.57 -6.10 -14.19
C ASP A 65 -4.14 -7.27 -15.10
N GLN A 66 -2.84 -7.41 -15.34
CA GLN A 66 -2.25 -8.52 -16.08
C GLN A 66 -2.13 -9.82 -15.26
N GLY A 67 -2.47 -9.80 -13.97
CA GLY A 67 -2.29 -10.94 -13.06
C GLY A 67 -0.83 -11.28 -12.75
N VAL A 68 0.11 -10.39 -13.07
CA VAL A 68 1.55 -10.57 -12.82
C VAL A 68 1.90 -10.29 -11.36
N LEU A 69 1.21 -9.32 -10.76
CA LEU A 69 1.32 -8.98 -9.34
C LEU A 69 -0.07 -9.05 -8.69
N THR A 70 -0.08 -9.38 -7.42
CA THR A 70 -1.25 -9.17 -6.56
C THR A 70 -1.31 -7.71 -6.08
N VAL A 71 -2.49 -7.24 -5.65
CA VAL A 71 -2.64 -5.90 -5.06
C VAL A 71 -1.67 -5.69 -3.88
N PRO A 72 -1.51 -6.62 -2.92
CA PRO A 72 -0.56 -6.44 -1.83
C PRO A 72 0.90 -6.30 -2.28
N GLU A 73 1.33 -7.05 -3.30
CA GLU A 73 2.70 -6.94 -3.84
C GLU A 73 2.93 -5.59 -4.50
N ALA A 74 1.99 -5.13 -5.32
CA ALA A 74 2.03 -3.82 -5.94
C ALA A 74 2.07 -2.70 -4.89
N THR A 75 1.21 -2.76 -3.88
CA THR A 75 1.19 -1.81 -2.75
C THR A 75 2.52 -1.79 -2.01
N ALA A 76 3.10 -2.94 -1.71
CA ALA A 76 4.38 -3.03 -1.02
C ALA A 76 5.54 -2.40 -1.83
N ILE A 77 5.55 -2.58 -3.15
CA ILE A 77 6.55 -1.96 -4.04
C ILE A 77 6.37 -0.44 -4.06
N PHE A 78 5.12 0.02 -4.23
CA PHE A 78 4.79 1.44 -4.27
C PHE A 78 5.20 2.15 -2.97
N GLU A 79 4.83 1.60 -1.82
CA GLU A 79 5.12 2.19 -0.51
C GLU A 79 6.63 2.24 -0.21
N ARG A 80 7.39 1.24 -0.67
CA ARG A 80 8.86 1.28 -0.57
C ARG A 80 9.44 2.45 -1.35
N ALA A 81 8.99 2.67 -2.58
CA ALA A 81 9.43 3.80 -3.40
C ALA A 81 9.04 5.15 -2.79
N ARG A 82 7.78 5.27 -2.34
CA ARG A 82 7.29 6.47 -1.66
C ARG A 82 8.11 6.80 -0.41
N LYS A 83 8.39 5.79 0.42
CA LYS A 83 9.19 5.95 1.64
C LYS A 83 10.62 6.39 1.32
N ALA A 84 11.27 5.80 0.33
CA ALA A 84 12.62 6.20 -0.08
C ALA A 84 12.68 7.67 -0.54
N LEU A 85 11.70 8.12 -1.32
CA LEU A 85 11.58 9.50 -1.77
C LEU A 85 11.34 10.47 -0.61
N ILE A 86 10.47 10.11 0.35
CA ILE A 86 10.25 10.91 1.56
C ILE A 86 11.55 11.01 2.37
N GLN A 87 12.28 9.91 2.52
CA GLN A 87 13.55 9.89 3.25
C GLN A 87 14.59 10.79 2.58
N GLN A 88 14.75 10.69 1.26
CA GLN A 88 15.67 11.54 0.49
C GLN A 88 15.36 13.04 0.65
N ARG A 89 14.08 13.42 0.70
CA ARG A 89 13.68 14.82 0.93
C ARG A 89 13.83 15.29 2.37
N SER A 90 13.82 14.35 3.32
CA SER A 90 13.90 14.65 4.76
C SER A 90 15.34 14.69 5.29
N THR A 91 16.29 14.10 4.57
CA THR A 91 17.71 14.22 4.87
C THR A 91 18.21 15.59 4.42
N PRO A 92 18.74 16.43 5.34
CA PRO A 92 19.51 17.61 4.94
C PRO A 92 20.68 17.13 4.07
N GLU A 93 20.93 17.78 2.94
CA GLU A 93 21.96 17.37 1.98
C GLU A 93 23.32 17.11 2.63
N GLU A 94 23.72 15.85 2.70
CA GLU A 94 25.11 15.42 2.72
C GLU A 94 25.28 14.31 1.68
N ASN A 95 25.28 14.70 0.41
CA ASN A 95 26.12 14.01 -0.55
C ASN A 95 26.44 14.94 -1.72
N SER A 96 27.51 15.70 -1.51
CA SER A 96 28.35 16.22 -2.58
C SER A 96 28.62 15.11 -3.60
N GLN A 97 28.48 15.48 -4.87
CA GLN A 97 28.89 14.69 -6.04
C GLN A 97 30.22 13.96 -5.82
N PRO A 98 30.37 12.68 -6.21
CA PRO A 98 31.60 12.24 -6.82
C PRO A 98 31.59 12.72 -8.26
N SER A 99 32.47 13.67 -8.55
CA SER A 99 32.92 13.99 -9.91
C SER A 99 33.41 12.73 -10.62
N LEU A 100 32.88 12.48 -11.82
CA LEU A 100 33.63 11.86 -12.91
C LEU A 100 33.78 12.91 -14.01
#